data_AF-V4TRX8-F1
#
_entry.id   AF-V4TRX8-F1
#
_cell.length_a   1.000
_cell.length_b   1.000
_cell.length_c   1.000
_cell.angle_alpha   90.00
_cell.angle_beta   90.00
_cell.angle_gamma   90.00
#
_symmetry.space_group_name_H-M   'P 1'
#
loop_
_entity.id
_entity.type
_entity.pdbx_description
1 polymer ?
#
loop_
_entity_poly.entity_id
_entity_poly.type
_entity_poly.pdbx_seq_one_letter_code
_entity_poly.pdbx_strand_id
1 'polypeptide(L)'
;MASSDVASMAVEPSKKPRSRRALKPKNSLANEAVVMAQTPSQSPIPNPPDAGLSKENHESLSQPKKAAAKGKAKQATKKQDTSFDKDLQEMQEMLEKMKLEKEKTEELLKEKDEMLKMKEEELELQGKEQEKLHMELKKLQKMKEFKPNMTLPIVQCLKDKEQDRKKKGCAERKRPSPPYILWCKDQWNEVKKENPEAEFKEITNILGAKWKNVSAEEKKPYEEKYQAEKEAYLQVMAKERRESEAMKLLEEEHKQKTAMELLEQYLQFKQEADKENKKPKKEKDPLKPKHPVTAYFLFSSERRAALLADNKNVLEVAKITGEEWKNMTEEQKRPYEEDEGALSLKKEEEELMKLQKQEALQLLKKKEKTDNIIKQKNKEKRQKKKQQEIDPNRPKKPASSFLLFSKEARKILLEERPGTNNSTINALISVKWKELGEEEKQDWNAKAAEAMEAYKKALEEYNKSVAS
;
A
#
# COMPACT_ATOMS: atom_id res chain seq x y z
N MET A 1 75.32 26.20 -2.42
CA MET A 1 75.65 27.65 -2.48
C MET A 1 74.34 28.40 -2.73
N ALA A 2 74.11 29.53 -2.05
CA ALA A 2 72.88 30.35 -2.04
C ALA A 2 71.61 29.59 -1.57
N SER A 3 70.86 29.92 -0.51
CA SER A 3 70.72 31.12 0.36
C SER A 3 70.06 32.36 -0.28
N SER A 4 68.84 32.64 0.22
CA SER A 4 68.14 33.92 0.45
C SER A 4 66.62 33.67 0.30
N ASP A 5 65.76 33.82 1.32
CA ASP A 5 65.31 35.09 1.97
C ASP A 5 64.52 35.99 1.01
N VAL A 6 63.40 36.66 1.35
CA VAL A 6 62.53 36.70 2.55
C VAL A 6 61.22 37.42 2.13
N ALA A 7 60.11 37.27 2.86
CA ALA A 7 59.15 38.35 3.23
C ALA A 7 57.70 37.86 3.45
N SER A 8 57.30 37.82 4.72
CA SER A 8 55.89 37.83 5.13
C SER A 8 55.32 39.24 5.06
N MET A 9 54.03 39.38 4.75
CA MET A 9 53.19 40.39 5.41
C MET A 9 51.81 39.80 5.72
N ALA A 10 51.41 39.90 6.98
CA ALA A 10 50.10 39.50 7.48
C ALA A 10 49.31 40.74 7.93
N VAL A 11 48.01 40.77 7.66
CA VAL A 11 47.05 41.58 8.42
C VAL A 11 45.72 40.84 8.51
N GLU A 12 45.35 40.44 9.73
CA GLU A 12 43.94 40.31 10.14
C GLU A 12 43.70 41.35 11.25
N PRO A 13 42.49 41.91 11.39
CA PRO A 13 41.84 41.74 12.70
C PRO A 13 40.30 41.65 12.69
N SER A 14 39.79 40.54 13.24
CA SER A 14 38.94 40.53 14.45
C SER A 14 37.65 41.39 14.56
N LYS A 15 36.51 40.67 14.50
CA LYS A 15 35.34 40.66 15.46
C LYS A 15 34.46 41.91 15.65
N LYS A 16 33.13 41.74 15.43
CA LYS A 16 32.13 41.50 16.53
C LYS A 16 30.70 41.19 15.98
N PRO A 17 29.84 40.46 16.74
CA PRO A 17 28.52 40.02 16.30
C PRO A 17 27.38 40.97 16.68
N ARG A 18 26.22 40.89 15.99
CA ARG A 18 24.97 41.57 16.40
C ARG A 18 23.93 40.60 16.97
N SER A 19 23.22 41.09 17.99
CA SER A 19 22.34 40.32 18.88
C SER A 19 20.88 40.27 18.42
N ARG A 20 20.13 39.36 19.04
CA ARG A 20 18.70 39.06 18.87
C ARG A 20 17.80 40.28 19.14
N ARG A 21 16.60 40.28 18.57
CA ARG A 21 15.42 40.91 19.20
C ARG A 21 14.20 40.01 19.03
N ALA A 22 13.49 39.75 20.12
CA ALA A 22 12.25 39.00 20.13
C ALA A 22 11.05 39.95 20.24
N LEU A 23 9.89 39.55 19.72
CA LEU A 23 8.62 40.24 19.90
C LEU A 23 7.66 39.37 20.72
N LYS A 24 6.95 40.02 21.66
CA LYS A 24 5.95 39.41 22.56
C LYS A 24 4.52 39.79 22.12
N PRO A 25 3.49 39.02 22.54
CA PRO A 25 2.13 39.14 22.01
C PRO A 25 1.30 40.24 22.69
N LYS A 26 0.13 40.55 22.11
CA LYS A 26 -0.94 41.34 22.75
C LYS A 26 -2.24 40.53 22.80
N ASN A 27 -2.82 40.41 24.00
CA ASN A 27 -4.24 40.19 24.20
C ASN A 27 -4.95 41.55 24.30
N SER A 28 -6.22 41.64 23.92
CA SER A 28 -7.28 42.17 24.82
C SER A 28 -8.68 42.19 24.19
N LEU A 29 -9.64 41.79 25.02
CA LEU A 29 -11.04 42.25 25.13
C LEU A 29 -12.13 41.70 24.19
N ALA A 30 -13.22 41.33 24.88
CA ALA A 30 -14.50 40.86 24.39
C ALA A 30 -15.47 42.02 24.09
N ASN A 31 -16.66 41.68 23.58
CA ASN A 31 -17.91 42.38 23.88
C ASN A 31 -19.10 41.41 23.72
N GLU A 32 -19.97 41.36 24.73
CA GLU A 32 -21.31 40.74 24.69
C GLU A 32 -22.39 41.82 24.62
N ALA A 33 -23.48 41.56 23.88
CA ALA A 33 -24.85 42.08 24.02
C ALA A 33 -25.68 41.43 22.88
N VAL A 34 -26.62 40.50 23.10
CA VAL A 34 -27.92 40.56 23.82
C VAL A 34 -28.91 41.56 23.18
N VAL A 35 -30.07 41.05 22.70
CA VAL A 35 -31.46 41.52 22.97
C VAL A 35 -32.48 40.93 21.94
N MET A 36 -33.31 40.00 22.43
CA MET A 36 -34.78 39.83 22.23
C MET A 36 -35.43 39.73 20.83
N ALA A 37 -35.87 38.51 20.51
CA ALA A 37 -37.28 38.07 20.35
C ALA A 37 -38.32 38.91 19.55
N GLN A 38 -39.00 38.24 18.60
CA GLN A 38 -40.47 38.04 18.62
C GLN A 38 -40.96 36.96 17.65
N THR A 39 -41.86 36.09 18.14
CA THR A 39 -42.81 35.22 17.41
C THR A 39 -44.14 36.01 17.18
N PRO A 40 -45.21 35.54 16.49
CA PRO A 40 -45.56 34.14 16.16
C PRO A 40 -46.33 33.82 14.84
N SER A 41 -46.67 32.52 14.69
CA SER A 41 -47.95 31.97 14.19
C SER A 41 -48.19 31.58 12.71
N GLN A 42 -48.58 30.30 12.56
CA GLN A 42 -49.62 29.70 11.69
C GLN A 42 -49.35 29.37 10.20
N SER A 43 -49.26 28.05 9.96
CA SER A 43 -49.65 27.27 8.76
C SER A 43 -51.20 27.29 8.56
N PRO A 44 -51.83 26.70 7.48
CA PRO A 44 -51.34 25.63 6.58
C PRO A 44 -51.69 25.69 5.06
N ILE A 45 -50.88 24.96 4.24
CA ILE A 45 -51.19 23.99 3.15
C ILE A 45 -52.60 24.10 2.48
N PRO A 46 -52.76 24.22 1.13
CA PRO A 46 -52.42 23.13 0.18
C PRO A 46 -51.90 23.47 -1.24
N ASN A 47 -51.54 22.40 -1.97
CA ASN A 47 -50.92 22.32 -3.31
C ASN A 47 -51.88 22.52 -4.52
N PRO A 48 -51.34 22.66 -5.76
CA PRO A 48 -52.10 23.04 -6.97
C PRO A 48 -52.61 21.81 -7.78
N PRO A 49 -53.06 22.02 -9.04
CA PRO A 49 -52.20 21.49 -10.11
C PRO A 49 -51.95 22.43 -11.30
N ASP A 50 -50.88 22.10 -12.01
CA ASP A 50 -50.32 22.71 -13.22
C ASP A 50 -51.02 22.23 -14.51
N ALA A 51 -50.79 22.96 -15.61
CA ALA A 51 -50.32 22.41 -16.91
C ALA A 51 -50.81 23.21 -18.12
N GLY A 52 -49.86 23.64 -18.96
CA GLY A 52 -50.11 23.82 -20.39
C GLY A 52 -49.28 24.88 -21.10
N LEU A 53 -48.27 24.45 -21.87
CA LEU A 53 -48.30 24.47 -23.35
C LEU A 53 -46.92 24.31 -24.00
N SER A 54 -46.79 23.32 -24.90
CA SER A 54 -46.18 23.40 -26.25
C SER A 54 -46.50 22.07 -26.97
N LYS A 55 -47.06 21.96 -28.20
CA LYS A 55 -46.76 22.58 -29.52
C LYS A 55 -45.35 22.21 -30.03
N GLU A 56 -45.07 21.97 -31.32
CA GLU A 56 -45.83 21.89 -32.60
C GLU A 56 -44.93 21.13 -33.63
N ASN A 57 -45.28 20.74 -34.87
CA ASN A 57 -46.46 20.83 -35.77
C ASN A 57 -46.42 19.57 -36.71
N HIS A 58 -46.91 19.57 -37.98
CA HIS A 58 -46.55 18.50 -38.96
C HIS A 58 -47.49 18.12 -40.13
N GLU A 59 -48.10 19.06 -40.88
CA GLU A 59 -48.61 18.91 -42.29
C GLU A 59 -49.64 17.79 -42.64
N SER A 60 -50.47 17.84 -43.69
CA SER A 60 -51.00 18.82 -44.68
C SER A 60 -52.27 18.14 -45.27
N LEU A 61 -53.28 18.73 -45.95
CA LEU A 61 -53.28 19.64 -47.11
C LEU A 61 -54.76 19.93 -47.53
N SER A 62 -54.97 20.97 -48.35
CA SER A 62 -56.14 21.22 -49.25
C SER A 62 -57.34 22.06 -48.75
N GLN A 63 -57.69 23.05 -49.58
CA GLN A 63 -58.74 24.09 -49.40
C GLN A 63 -59.90 23.92 -50.44
N PRO A 64 -60.69 24.95 -50.82
CA PRO A 64 -61.90 25.42 -50.12
C PRO A 64 -63.15 25.51 -51.05
N LYS A 65 -64.33 25.91 -50.53
CA LYS A 65 -65.31 26.75 -51.27
C LYS A 65 -66.45 27.32 -50.40
N LYS A 66 -66.97 28.48 -50.82
CA LYS A 66 -68.11 29.22 -50.23
C LYS A 66 -69.42 28.89 -50.96
N ALA A 67 -70.57 29.02 -50.29
CA ALA A 67 -71.70 29.88 -50.70
C ALA A 67 -72.90 29.79 -49.72
N ALA A 68 -73.77 30.81 -49.74
CA ALA A 68 -74.86 31.00 -48.78
C ALA A 68 -76.26 30.63 -49.34
N ALA A 69 -77.25 30.39 -48.46
CA ALA A 69 -78.61 30.92 -48.61
C ALA A 69 -79.47 30.82 -47.32
N LYS A 70 -80.40 31.78 -47.18
CA LYS A 70 -81.33 32.05 -46.05
C LYS A 70 -82.41 30.97 -45.82
N GLY A 71 -82.88 30.82 -44.57
CA GLY A 71 -84.15 30.09 -44.25
C GLY A 71 -84.66 30.29 -42.82
N LYS A 72 -85.89 30.80 -42.65
CA LYS A 72 -86.50 31.27 -41.37
C LYS A 72 -86.85 30.17 -40.33
N ALA A 73 -86.47 30.45 -39.08
CA ALA A 73 -87.29 30.50 -37.84
C ALA A 73 -88.21 29.34 -37.34
N LYS A 74 -88.08 29.12 -36.01
CA LYS A 74 -89.01 28.60 -34.97
C LYS A 74 -89.01 27.12 -34.56
N GLN A 75 -88.64 26.94 -33.28
CA GLN A 75 -89.14 25.98 -32.27
C GLN A 75 -89.08 24.47 -32.53
N ALA A 76 -88.05 23.83 -31.97
CA ALA A 76 -88.16 22.60 -31.18
C ALA A 76 -86.83 22.32 -30.43
N THR A 77 -86.62 22.94 -29.27
CA THR A 77 -85.54 22.56 -28.36
C THR A 77 -85.79 21.18 -27.74
N LYS A 78 -84.72 20.52 -27.28
CA LYS A 78 -84.72 19.34 -26.38
C LYS A 78 -84.92 17.95 -27.01
N LYS A 79 -84.11 17.62 -28.03
CA LYS A 79 -83.71 16.22 -28.36
C LYS A 79 -82.24 16.03 -28.81
N GLN A 80 -81.39 17.06 -28.82
CA GLN A 80 -79.98 16.96 -29.29
C GLN A 80 -78.92 17.06 -28.18
N ASP A 81 -79.23 17.67 -27.04
CA ASP A 81 -78.24 17.87 -25.95
C ASP A 81 -77.70 16.52 -25.40
N THR A 82 -78.54 15.48 -25.38
CA THR A 82 -78.17 14.12 -24.93
C THR A 82 -77.29 13.34 -25.92
N SER A 83 -76.96 13.91 -27.08
CA SER A 83 -76.00 13.32 -28.02
C SER A 83 -74.61 13.92 -27.81
N PHE A 84 -74.53 15.25 -27.71
CA PHE A 84 -73.24 15.94 -27.54
C PHE A 84 -72.58 15.65 -26.18
N ASP A 85 -73.35 15.54 -25.10
CA ASP A 85 -72.81 15.09 -23.80
C ASP A 85 -72.26 13.66 -23.87
N LYS A 86 -72.84 12.79 -24.70
CA LYS A 86 -72.32 11.43 -24.93
C LYS A 86 -71.04 11.46 -25.75
N ASP A 87 -71.00 12.21 -26.85
CA ASP A 87 -69.80 12.38 -27.67
C ASP A 87 -68.64 12.98 -26.83
N LEU A 88 -68.95 13.87 -25.87
CA LEU A 88 -67.98 14.42 -24.92
C LEU A 88 -67.52 13.40 -23.87
N GLN A 89 -68.41 12.60 -23.31
CA GLN A 89 -68.06 11.49 -22.41
C GLN A 89 -67.22 10.43 -23.14
N GLU A 90 -67.60 10.03 -24.36
CA GLU A 90 -66.83 9.09 -25.19
C GLU A 90 -65.42 9.64 -25.51
N MET A 91 -65.27 10.95 -25.74
CA MET A 91 -63.95 11.57 -25.92
C MET A 91 -63.12 11.59 -24.61
N GLN A 92 -63.76 11.82 -23.46
CA GLN A 92 -63.09 11.77 -22.16
C GLN A 92 -62.65 10.34 -21.80
N GLU A 93 -63.53 9.36 -21.99
CA GLU A 93 -63.23 7.93 -21.85
C GLU A 93 -62.11 7.49 -22.80
N MET A 94 -62.09 7.99 -24.04
CA MET A 94 -61.01 7.71 -24.99
C MET A 94 -59.67 8.30 -24.52
N LEU A 95 -59.65 9.53 -23.98
CA LEU A 95 -58.44 10.14 -23.44
C LEU A 95 -57.95 9.45 -22.16
N GLU A 96 -58.86 8.99 -21.30
CA GLU A 96 -58.54 8.21 -20.10
C GLU A 96 -58.00 6.82 -20.47
N LYS A 97 -58.61 6.16 -21.46
CA LYS A 97 -58.11 4.92 -22.04
C LYS A 97 -56.73 5.07 -22.66
N MET A 98 -56.46 6.16 -23.39
CA MET A 98 -55.14 6.47 -23.96
C MET A 98 -54.09 6.74 -22.87
N LYS A 99 -54.47 7.38 -21.74
CA LYS A 99 -53.58 7.55 -20.58
C LYS A 99 -53.24 6.20 -19.93
N LEU A 100 -54.25 5.37 -19.67
CA LEU A 100 -54.07 4.02 -19.11
C LEU A 100 -53.28 3.09 -20.05
N GLU A 101 -53.43 3.24 -21.37
CA GLU A 101 -52.65 2.51 -22.36
C GLU A 101 -51.18 2.97 -22.36
N LYS A 102 -50.93 4.28 -22.30
CA LYS A 102 -49.57 4.82 -22.15
C LYS A 102 -48.92 4.33 -20.84
N GLU A 103 -49.62 4.45 -19.71
CA GLU A 103 -49.14 4.03 -18.39
C GLU A 103 -48.77 2.53 -18.38
N LYS A 104 -49.61 1.67 -18.97
CA LYS A 104 -49.30 0.24 -19.16
C LYS A 104 -48.08 0.01 -20.06
N THR A 105 -47.89 0.79 -21.13
CA THR A 105 -46.67 0.67 -21.95
C THR A 105 -45.42 1.14 -21.24
N GLU A 106 -45.52 2.15 -20.37
CA GLU A 106 -44.42 2.68 -19.56
C GLU A 106 -44.04 1.69 -18.45
N GLU A 107 -45.02 1.07 -17.79
CA GLU A 107 -44.83 0.00 -16.81
C GLU A 107 -44.19 -1.26 -17.43
N LEU A 108 -44.65 -1.68 -18.61
CA LEU A 108 -44.03 -2.79 -19.37
C LEU A 108 -42.60 -2.48 -19.84
N LEU A 109 -42.26 -1.21 -20.09
CA LEU A 109 -40.90 -0.80 -20.43
C LEU A 109 -40.00 -0.87 -19.19
N LYS A 110 -40.49 -0.35 -18.07
CA LYS A 110 -39.80 -0.39 -16.78
C LYS A 110 -39.55 -1.85 -16.31
N GLU A 111 -40.52 -2.74 -16.46
CA GLU A 111 -40.36 -4.17 -16.17
C GLU A 111 -39.28 -4.83 -17.07
N LYS A 112 -39.19 -4.42 -18.34
CA LYS A 112 -38.13 -4.90 -19.25
C LYS A 112 -36.75 -4.39 -18.86
N ASP A 113 -36.63 -3.13 -18.45
CA ASP A 113 -35.37 -2.55 -18.01
C ASP A 113 -34.91 -3.15 -16.67
N GLU A 114 -35.83 -3.39 -15.74
CA GLU A 114 -35.56 -4.13 -14.50
C GLU A 114 -35.14 -5.59 -14.79
N MET A 115 -35.79 -6.28 -15.74
CA MET A 115 -35.39 -7.62 -16.18
C MET A 115 -34.00 -7.65 -16.85
N LEU A 116 -33.66 -6.62 -17.64
CA LEU A 116 -32.33 -6.49 -18.25
C LEU A 116 -31.27 -6.28 -17.18
N LYS A 117 -31.51 -5.37 -16.22
CA LYS A 117 -30.61 -5.11 -15.11
C LYS A 117 -30.35 -6.38 -14.27
N MET A 118 -31.40 -7.14 -13.94
CA MET A 118 -31.25 -8.42 -13.23
C MET A 118 -30.40 -9.43 -14.01
N LYS A 119 -30.49 -9.46 -15.35
CA LYS A 119 -29.65 -10.31 -16.21
C LYS A 119 -28.21 -9.83 -16.33
N GLU A 120 -27.97 -8.52 -16.34
CA GLU A 120 -26.60 -7.98 -16.29
C GLU A 120 -25.92 -8.31 -14.95
N GLU A 121 -26.64 -8.17 -13.84
CA GLU A 121 -26.17 -8.59 -12.52
C GLU A 121 -25.92 -10.10 -12.44
N GLU A 122 -26.79 -10.94 -13.03
CA GLU A 122 -26.59 -12.38 -13.14
C GLU A 122 -25.34 -12.74 -13.97
N LEU A 123 -25.13 -12.09 -15.12
CA LEU A 123 -23.94 -12.31 -15.96
C LEU A 123 -22.66 -11.85 -15.28
N GLU A 124 -22.69 -10.75 -14.51
CA GLU A 124 -21.54 -10.29 -13.73
C GLU A 124 -21.19 -11.29 -12.61
N LEU A 125 -22.19 -11.87 -11.95
CA LEU A 125 -22.01 -12.94 -10.95
C LEU A 125 -21.46 -14.22 -11.58
N GLN A 126 -21.97 -14.65 -12.74
CA GLN A 126 -21.43 -15.80 -13.48
C GLN A 126 -19.98 -15.55 -13.93
N GLY A 127 -19.64 -14.33 -14.37
CA GLY A 127 -18.26 -13.95 -14.69
C GLY A 127 -17.32 -14.08 -13.49
N LYS A 128 -17.74 -13.56 -12.33
CA LYS A 128 -17.02 -13.69 -11.05
C LYS A 128 -16.89 -15.15 -10.60
N GLU A 129 -17.88 -15.99 -10.88
CA GLU A 129 -17.83 -17.43 -10.60
C GLU A 129 -16.87 -18.17 -11.54
N GLN A 130 -16.88 -17.88 -12.84
CA GLN A 130 -15.91 -18.43 -13.77
C GLN A 130 -14.47 -18.00 -13.44
N GLU A 131 -14.25 -16.77 -13.01
CA GLU A 131 -12.92 -16.31 -12.55
C GLU A 131 -12.47 -17.07 -11.30
N LYS A 132 -13.36 -17.25 -10.30
CA LYS A 132 -13.09 -18.09 -9.11
C LYS A 132 -12.75 -19.52 -9.50
N LEU A 133 -13.54 -20.15 -10.38
CA LEU A 133 -13.30 -21.51 -10.88
C LEU A 133 -11.98 -21.59 -11.65
N HIS A 134 -11.61 -20.57 -12.44
CA HIS A 134 -10.32 -20.51 -13.13
C HIS A 134 -9.15 -20.39 -12.14
N MET A 135 -9.27 -19.53 -11.12
CA MET A 135 -8.29 -19.43 -10.04
C MET A 135 -8.17 -20.72 -9.24
N GLU A 136 -9.29 -21.40 -8.96
CA GLU A 136 -9.33 -22.67 -8.25
C GLU A 136 -8.76 -23.81 -9.09
N LEU A 137 -9.05 -23.89 -10.39
CA LEU A 137 -8.45 -24.85 -11.31
C LEU A 137 -6.93 -24.63 -11.40
N LYS A 138 -6.47 -23.37 -11.50
CA LYS A 138 -5.04 -23.01 -11.48
C LYS A 138 -4.38 -23.37 -10.13
N LYS A 139 -5.09 -23.21 -9.02
CA LYS A 139 -4.66 -23.65 -7.68
C LYS A 139 -4.61 -25.18 -7.57
N LEU A 140 -5.61 -25.90 -8.11
CA LEU A 140 -5.67 -27.36 -8.12
C LEU A 140 -4.61 -27.97 -9.03
N GLN A 141 -4.33 -27.36 -10.19
CA GLN A 141 -3.20 -27.73 -11.03
C GLN A 141 -1.88 -27.55 -10.28
N LYS A 142 -1.68 -26.39 -9.64
CA LYS A 142 -0.51 -26.13 -8.78
C LYS A 142 -0.43 -27.09 -7.60
N MET A 143 -1.55 -27.56 -7.04
CA MET A 143 -1.66 -28.58 -5.99
C MET A 143 -1.53 -30.04 -6.49
N LYS A 144 -1.60 -30.27 -7.81
CA LYS A 144 -1.35 -31.57 -8.46
C LYS A 144 0.13 -31.69 -8.86
N GLU A 145 0.73 -30.58 -9.26
CA GLU A 145 2.16 -30.42 -9.53
C GLU A 145 2.98 -30.37 -8.22
N PHE A 146 2.43 -29.74 -7.18
CA PHE A 146 2.97 -29.78 -5.82
C PHE A 146 2.57 -31.08 -5.12
N LYS A 147 3.54 -31.89 -4.68
CA LYS A 147 3.29 -33.08 -3.84
C LYS A 147 3.71 -32.81 -2.37
N PRO A 148 2.88 -32.15 -1.55
CA PRO A 148 3.16 -31.96 -0.14
C PRO A 148 2.90 -33.24 0.63
N ASN A 149 3.96 -34.00 0.94
CA ASN A 149 3.93 -34.79 2.15
C ASN A 149 4.11 -33.84 3.34
N MET A 150 2.98 -33.43 3.94
CA MET A 150 2.81 -33.26 5.39
C MET A 150 1.33 -33.00 5.72
N THR A 151 0.71 -33.91 6.46
CA THR A 151 -0.41 -33.59 7.36
C THR A 151 0.13 -32.84 8.58
N LEU A 152 -0.30 -31.60 8.81
CA LEU A 152 -0.09 -30.89 10.08
C LEU A 152 -1.34 -30.07 10.46
N PRO A 153 -1.95 -30.30 11.64
CA PRO A 153 -3.14 -29.57 12.07
C PRO A 153 -2.77 -28.20 12.67
N ILE A 154 -3.37 -27.13 12.15
CA ILE A 154 -3.18 -25.75 12.64
C ILE A 154 -4.43 -25.29 13.41
N VAL A 155 -4.57 -25.69 14.69
CA VAL A 155 -5.32 -24.92 15.71
C VAL A 155 -4.76 -25.20 17.12
N GLN A 156 -3.53 -24.77 17.42
CA GLN A 156 -2.99 -24.58 18.80
C GLN A 156 -1.55 -24.02 18.71
N CYS A 157 -1.39 -22.70 18.52
CA CYS A 157 -0.06 -22.05 18.52
C CYS A 157 -0.08 -20.56 18.94
N LEU A 158 -1.18 -20.09 19.55
CA LEU A 158 -1.33 -18.71 20.02
C LEU A 158 -1.45 -18.57 21.55
N LYS A 159 -1.48 -19.68 22.31
CA LYS A 159 -1.43 -19.64 23.79
C LYS A 159 -0.04 -19.93 24.36
N ASP A 160 0.83 -20.65 23.64
CA ASP A 160 2.16 -21.04 24.15
C ASP A 160 3.19 -19.91 24.07
N LYS A 161 2.98 -18.93 23.18
CA LYS A 161 3.92 -17.83 22.91
C LYS A 161 4.13 -16.86 24.08
N GLU A 162 3.23 -16.83 25.07
CA GLU A 162 3.42 -16.03 26.29
C GLU A 162 4.27 -16.74 27.36
N GLN A 163 4.21 -18.07 27.46
CA GLN A 163 5.00 -18.80 28.44
C GLN A 163 6.47 -18.93 28.04
N ASP A 164 6.76 -19.06 26.73
CA ASP A 164 8.11 -19.32 26.25
C ASP A 164 9.06 -18.11 26.38
N ARG A 165 8.54 -16.88 26.48
CA ARG A 165 9.36 -15.66 26.73
C ARG A 165 10.12 -15.68 28.06
N LYS A 166 9.75 -16.56 29.01
CA LYS A 166 10.53 -16.79 30.25
C LYS A 166 11.60 -17.87 30.14
N LYS A 167 11.60 -18.74 29.11
CA LYS A 167 12.65 -19.73 28.86
C LYS A 167 13.61 -19.26 27.77
N LYS A 168 14.55 -18.40 28.17
CA LYS A 168 15.63 -17.88 27.33
C LYS A 168 16.60 -19.00 26.91
N GLY A 169 16.28 -19.75 25.85
CA GLY A 169 17.18 -20.73 25.22
C GLY A 169 16.59 -22.12 24.90
N CYS A 170 15.32 -22.22 24.46
CA CYS A 170 14.73 -23.51 24.09
C CYS A 170 14.77 -23.76 22.56
N ALA A 171 15.50 -24.81 22.17
CA ALA A 171 15.29 -25.60 20.94
C ALA A 171 15.31 -24.92 19.54
N GLU A 172 16.21 -23.96 19.28
CA GLU A 172 16.77 -23.89 17.91
C GLU A 172 17.51 -25.23 17.67
N ARG A 173 17.14 -25.95 16.60
CA ARG A 173 17.35 -27.40 16.48
C ARG A 173 18.81 -27.77 16.79
N LYS A 174 19.02 -28.50 17.90
CA LYS A 174 20.37 -28.88 18.33
C LYS A 174 21.00 -29.77 17.27
N ARG A 175 22.29 -29.54 16.98
CA ARG A 175 23.04 -30.39 16.06
C ARG A 175 23.10 -31.83 16.59
N PRO A 176 23.14 -32.84 15.71
CA PRO A 176 23.36 -34.24 16.07
C PRO A 176 24.54 -34.41 17.04
N SER A 177 24.41 -35.33 17.99
CA SER A 177 25.50 -35.62 18.92
C SER A 177 26.59 -36.43 18.19
N PRO A 178 27.88 -36.04 18.26
CA PRO A 178 28.95 -36.83 17.65
C PRO A 178 28.99 -38.29 18.14
N PRO A 179 29.54 -39.25 17.36
CA PRO A 179 29.52 -40.68 17.68
C PRO A 179 30.02 -41.01 19.08
N TYR A 180 31.15 -40.39 19.47
CA TYR A 180 31.73 -40.50 20.81
C TYR A 180 30.75 -40.08 21.93
N ILE A 181 29.95 -39.04 21.72
CA ILE A 181 29.00 -38.52 22.72
C ILE A 181 27.76 -39.43 22.81
N LEU A 182 27.36 -40.08 21.72
CA LEU A 182 26.32 -41.11 21.73
C LEU A 182 26.82 -42.34 22.51
N TRP A 183 27.96 -42.90 22.12
CA TRP A 183 28.60 -44.01 22.83
C TRP A 183 28.86 -43.71 24.31
N CYS A 184 29.29 -42.48 24.64
CA CYS A 184 29.52 -42.07 26.02
C CYS A 184 28.25 -42.07 26.88
N LYS A 185 27.08 -41.78 26.31
CA LYS A 185 25.81 -41.85 27.06
C LYS A 185 25.42 -43.29 27.37
N ASP A 186 25.59 -44.17 26.38
CA ASP A 186 25.22 -45.59 26.50
C ASP A 186 26.14 -46.30 27.50
N GLN A 187 27.45 -46.04 27.43
CA GLN A 187 28.46 -46.62 28.32
C GLN A 187 28.57 -45.95 29.71
N TRP A 188 27.96 -44.76 29.89
CA TRP A 188 28.05 -44.00 31.15
C TRP A 188 27.60 -44.83 32.36
N ASN A 189 26.46 -45.52 32.21
CA ASN A 189 25.83 -46.27 33.30
C ASN A 189 26.59 -47.55 33.63
N GLU A 190 27.31 -48.12 32.67
CA GLU A 190 28.14 -49.32 32.88
C GLU A 190 29.42 -48.95 33.62
N VAL A 191 30.16 -47.94 33.14
CA VAL A 191 31.38 -47.46 33.84
C VAL A 191 31.05 -46.93 35.24
N LYS A 192 29.89 -46.28 35.44
CA LYS A 192 29.45 -45.84 36.78
C LYS A 192 29.05 -46.99 37.71
N LYS A 193 28.57 -48.13 37.18
CA LYS A 193 28.32 -49.34 37.98
C LYS A 193 29.61 -50.07 38.34
N GLU A 194 30.57 -50.11 37.41
CA GLU A 194 31.92 -50.66 37.64
C GLU A 194 32.72 -49.81 38.64
N ASN A 195 32.49 -48.49 38.66
CA ASN A 195 33.23 -47.52 39.46
C ASN A 195 32.27 -46.61 40.25
N PRO A 196 31.55 -47.13 41.27
CA PRO A 196 30.50 -46.39 41.97
C PRO A 196 31.00 -45.22 42.83
N GLU A 197 32.27 -45.26 43.28
CA GLU A 197 32.91 -44.16 44.00
C GLU A 197 33.68 -43.17 43.10
N ALA A 198 33.87 -43.49 41.81
CA ALA A 198 34.63 -42.63 40.91
C ALA A 198 33.88 -41.34 40.56
N GLU A 199 34.61 -40.22 40.56
CA GLU A 199 34.00 -38.92 40.28
C GLU A 199 33.65 -38.78 38.78
N PHE A 200 32.73 -37.87 38.44
CA PHE A 200 32.31 -37.59 37.06
C PHE A 200 33.50 -37.42 36.08
N LYS A 201 34.58 -36.78 36.55
CA LYS A 201 35.79 -36.53 35.78
C LYS A 201 36.60 -37.80 35.50
N GLU A 202 36.64 -38.72 36.46
CA GLU A 202 37.32 -40.02 36.34
C GLU A 202 36.55 -40.95 35.42
N ILE A 203 35.23 -41.04 35.60
CA ILE A 203 34.32 -41.76 34.69
C ILE A 203 34.51 -41.23 33.25
N THR A 204 34.54 -39.92 33.05
CA THR A 204 34.78 -39.31 31.72
C THR A 204 36.15 -39.70 31.14
N ASN A 205 37.20 -39.74 31.97
CA ASN A 205 38.53 -40.17 31.54
C ASN A 205 38.57 -41.66 31.16
N ILE A 206 37.92 -42.53 31.95
CA ILE A 206 37.80 -43.97 31.69
C ILE A 206 37.05 -44.20 30.38
N LEU A 207 35.94 -43.51 30.13
CA LEU A 207 35.23 -43.56 28.85
C LEU A 207 36.09 -43.06 27.68
N GLY A 208 36.85 -41.98 27.87
CA GLY A 208 37.78 -41.48 26.85
C GLY A 208 38.90 -42.47 26.51
N ALA A 209 39.36 -43.26 27.48
CA ALA A 209 40.32 -44.35 27.28
C ALA A 209 39.67 -45.58 26.62
N LYS A 210 38.52 -46.04 27.14
CA LYS A 210 37.73 -47.13 26.55
C LYS A 210 37.43 -46.83 25.06
N TRP A 211 36.91 -45.64 24.70
CA TRP A 211 36.62 -45.28 23.30
C TRP A 211 37.83 -45.34 22.36
N LYS A 212 39.05 -45.03 22.83
CA LYS A 212 40.25 -45.18 21.99
C LYS A 212 40.49 -46.64 21.62
N ASN A 213 40.26 -47.55 22.57
CA ASN A 213 40.51 -48.99 22.43
C ASN A 213 39.32 -49.79 21.85
N VAL A 214 38.09 -49.25 21.90
CA VAL A 214 36.89 -49.80 21.24
C VAL A 214 37.18 -50.09 19.77
N SER A 215 36.71 -51.23 19.26
CA SER A 215 37.03 -51.69 17.91
C SER A 215 36.40 -50.79 16.83
N ALA A 216 36.89 -50.87 15.59
CA ALA A 216 36.25 -50.17 14.47
C ALA A 216 34.81 -50.66 14.23
N GLU A 217 34.53 -51.93 14.53
CA GLU A 217 33.21 -52.56 14.39
C GLU A 217 32.22 -52.04 15.43
N GLU A 218 32.65 -51.86 16.69
CA GLU A 218 31.83 -51.26 17.76
C GLU A 218 31.61 -49.76 17.55
N LYS A 219 32.55 -49.05 16.92
CA LYS A 219 32.40 -47.64 16.52
C LYS A 219 31.41 -47.45 15.37
N LYS A 220 31.40 -48.38 14.42
CA LYS A 220 30.59 -48.33 13.18
C LYS A 220 29.10 -47.99 13.40
N PRO A 221 28.33 -48.65 14.30
CA PRO A 221 26.92 -48.31 14.50
C PRO A 221 26.69 -46.91 15.09
N TYR A 222 27.66 -46.35 15.82
CA TYR A 222 27.55 -44.97 16.33
C TYR A 222 27.90 -43.94 15.25
N GLU A 223 28.83 -44.26 14.35
CA GLU A 223 29.12 -43.43 13.16
C GLU A 223 27.92 -43.42 12.20
N GLU A 224 27.34 -44.58 11.90
CA GLU A 224 26.15 -44.69 11.05
C GLU A 224 24.94 -43.95 11.65
N LYS A 225 24.67 -44.10 12.95
CA LYS A 225 23.65 -43.30 13.67
C LYS A 225 23.91 -41.79 13.55
N TYR A 226 25.16 -41.35 13.72
CA TYR A 226 25.52 -39.94 13.61
C TYR A 226 25.33 -39.39 12.19
N GLN A 227 25.75 -40.12 11.15
CA GLN A 227 25.54 -39.68 9.76
C GLN A 227 24.05 -39.63 9.43
N ALA A 228 23.25 -40.62 9.83
CA ALA A 228 21.79 -40.60 9.63
C ALA A 228 21.11 -39.42 10.34
N GLU A 229 21.44 -39.15 11.62
CA GLU A 229 20.89 -38.00 12.37
C GLU A 229 21.34 -36.66 11.73
N LYS A 230 22.57 -36.59 11.22
CA LYS A 230 23.14 -35.43 10.51
C LYS A 230 22.49 -35.18 9.16
N GLU A 231 22.22 -36.21 8.38
CA GLU A 231 21.48 -36.09 7.12
C GLU A 231 20.04 -35.65 7.38
N ALA A 232 19.36 -36.25 8.35
CA ALA A 232 18.01 -35.82 8.77
C ALA A 232 18.00 -34.35 9.23
N TYR A 233 18.97 -33.94 10.05
CA TYR A 233 19.15 -32.54 10.46
C TYR A 233 19.35 -31.61 9.25
N LEU A 234 20.21 -31.97 8.30
CA LEU A 234 20.45 -31.16 7.10
C LEU A 234 19.21 -31.06 6.20
N GLN A 235 18.45 -32.15 6.01
CA GLN A 235 17.19 -32.13 5.26
C GLN A 235 16.16 -31.19 5.92
N VAL A 236 16.04 -31.27 7.25
CA VAL A 236 15.15 -30.41 8.04
C VAL A 236 15.57 -28.94 7.93
N MET A 237 16.85 -28.61 8.12
CA MET A 237 17.36 -27.23 7.96
C MET A 237 17.21 -26.71 6.52
N ALA A 238 17.32 -27.59 5.51
CA ALA A 238 17.08 -27.23 4.11
C ALA A 238 15.59 -26.97 3.83
N LYS A 239 14.68 -27.75 4.43
CA LYS A 239 13.23 -27.52 4.36
C LYS A 239 12.85 -26.20 5.02
N GLU A 240 13.32 -25.95 6.24
CA GLU A 240 13.07 -24.72 7.00
C GLU A 240 13.63 -23.46 6.29
N ARG A 241 14.77 -23.57 5.60
CA ARG A 241 15.27 -22.51 4.71
C ARG A 241 14.31 -22.23 3.55
N ARG A 242 13.82 -23.26 2.84
CA ARG A 242 12.85 -23.07 1.74
C ARG A 242 11.53 -22.48 2.23
N GLU A 243 11.05 -22.92 3.39
CA GLU A 243 9.81 -22.41 4.00
C GLU A 243 9.94 -20.94 4.41
N SER A 244 11.06 -20.55 5.04
CA SER A 244 11.32 -19.16 5.40
C SER A 244 11.56 -18.26 4.18
N GLU A 245 12.20 -18.76 3.12
CA GLU A 245 12.34 -18.06 1.84
C GLU A 245 10.99 -17.86 1.13
N ALA A 246 10.13 -18.89 1.11
CA ALA A 246 8.78 -18.80 0.57
C ALA A 246 7.89 -17.81 1.35
N MET A 247 7.95 -17.84 2.69
CA MET A 247 7.23 -16.87 3.54
C MET A 247 7.71 -15.43 3.29
N LYS A 248 9.02 -15.23 3.10
CA LYS A 248 9.59 -13.91 2.79
C LYS A 248 9.16 -13.41 1.42
N LEU A 249 9.11 -14.27 0.41
CA LEU A 249 8.58 -13.94 -0.91
C LEU A 249 7.09 -13.56 -0.86
N LEU A 250 6.27 -14.27 -0.09
CA LEU A 250 4.87 -13.90 0.15
C LEU A 250 4.76 -12.51 0.81
N GLU A 251 5.57 -12.25 1.84
CA GLU A 251 5.58 -10.95 2.53
C GLU A 251 6.04 -9.80 1.62
N GLU A 252 6.97 -10.07 0.70
CA GLU A 252 7.41 -9.14 -0.35
C GLU A 252 6.33 -8.92 -1.42
N GLU A 253 5.66 -9.97 -1.90
CA GLU A 253 4.53 -9.90 -2.83
C GLU A 253 3.36 -9.11 -2.24
N HIS A 254 3.00 -9.35 -0.98
CA HIS A 254 1.94 -8.60 -0.30
C HIS A 254 2.31 -7.11 -0.18
N LYS A 255 3.56 -6.79 0.17
CA LYS A 255 4.04 -5.39 0.21
C LYS A 255 4.03 -4.73 -1.16
N GLN A 256 4.40 -5.45 -2.22
CA GLN A 256 4.32 -4.96 -3.59
C GLN A 256 2.87 -4.70 -4.01
N LYS A 257 1.94 -5.63 -3.71
CA LYS A 257 0.52 -5.46 -4.02
C LYS A 257 -0.06 -4.23 -3.31
N THR A 258 0.16 -4.07 -2.00
CA THR A 258 -0.29 -2.88 -1.26
C THR A 258 0.34 -1.59 -1.78
N ALA A 259 1.61 -1.62 -2.21
CA ALA A 259 2.25 -0.45 -2.81
C ALA A 259 1.69 -0.11 -4.21
N MET A 260 1.31 -1.12 -4.98
CA MET A 260 0.67 -0.97 -6.30
C MET A 260 -0.74 -0.42 -6.18
N GLU A 261 -1.54 -0.95 -5.25
CA GLU A 261 -2.89 -0.47 -4.92
C GLU A 261 -2.88 1.00 -4.46
N LEU A 262 -1.91 1.37 -3.61
CA LEU A 262 -1.74 2.77 -3.18
C LEU A 262 -1.31 3.70 -4.33
N LEU A 263 -0.52 3.19 -5.29
CA LEU A 263 -0.13 3.93 -6.48
C LEU A 263 -1.32 4.10 -7.45
N GLU A 264 -2.15 3.07 -7.60
CA GLU A 264 -3.38 3.07 -8.39
C GLU A 264 -4.38 4.09 -7.84
N GLN A 265 -4.66 4.07 -6.52
CA GLN A 265 -5.46 5.08 -5.83
C GLN A 265 -4.92 6.51 -6.06
N TYR A 266 -3.59 6.71 -6.00
CA TYR A 266 -2.97 8.00 -6.28
C TYR A 266 -3.12 8.45 -7.75
N LEU A 267 -3.01 7.52 -8.71
CA LEU A 267 -3.21 7.79 -10.12
C LEU A 267 -4.69 8.10 -10.43
N GLN A 268 -5.63 7.39 -9.81
CA GLN A 268 -7.06 7.63 -9.90
C GLN A 268 -7.41 9.04 -9.40
N PHE A 269 -6.99 9.37 -8.17
CA PHE A 269 -7.12 10.70 -7.58
C PHE A 269 -6.53 11.80 -8.47
N LYS A 270 -5.37 11.55 -9.08
CA LYS A 270 -4.74 12.51 -9.99
C LYS A 270 -5.57 12.68 -11.28
N GLN A 271 -6.09 11.61 -11.86
CA GLN A 271 -6.95 11.68 -13.05
C GLN A 271 -8.27 12.41 -12.76
N GLU A 272 -8.83 12.27 -11.57
CA GLU A 272 -10.02 13.01 -11.13
C GLU A 272 -9.71 14.50 -10.96
N ALA A 273 -8.63 14.85 -10.27
CA ALA A 273 -8.17 16.24 -10.15
C ALA A 273 -7.80 16.88 -11.51
N ASP A 274 -7.23 16.13 -12.45
CA ASP A 274 -6.90 16.59 -13.81
C ASP A 274 -8.18 16.73 -14.69
N LYS A 275 -9.26 16.00 -14.39
CA LYS A 275 -10.59 16.17 -15.03
C LYS A 275 -11.28 17.45 -14.54
N GLU A 276 -11.21 17.76 -13.24
CA GLU A 276 -11.79 18.99 -12.68
C GLU A 276 -11.07 20.27 -13.12
N ASN A 277 -9.76 20.21 -13.40
CA ASN A 277 -8.95 21.40 -13.72
C ASN A 277 -9.14 22.00 -15.14
N LYS A 278 -10.15 21.58 -15.92
CA LYS A 278 -10.38 22.05 -17.31
C LYS A 278 -11.49 23.12 -17.47
N LYS A 279 -11.35 24.28 -16.81
CA LYS A 279 -11.66 25.63 -17.36
C LYS A 279 -11.18 26.76 -16.42
N PRO A 280 -10.86 27.98 -16.89
CA PRO A 280 -9.90 28.85 -16.19
C PRO A 280 -10.47 30.13 -15.54
N LYS A 281 -9.95 30.50 -14.35
CA LYS A 281 -9.48 31.87 -14.00
C LYS A 281 -8.89 31.97 -12.58
N LYS A 282 -7.83 32.78 -12.42
CA LYS A 282 -7.38 33.35 -11.13
C LYS A 282 -8.39 34.46 -10.71
N GLU A 283 -8.52 34.97 -9.49
CA GLU A 283 -7.69 34.96 -8.26
C GLU A 283 -8.56 35.43 -7.07
N LYS A 284 -8.25 35.02 -5.82
CA LYS A 284 -8.39 35.79 -4.55
C LYS A 284 -8.04 34.90 -3.34
N ASP A 285 -7.54 35.52 -2.27
CA ASP A 285 -6.76 34.94 -1.15
C ASP A 285 -7.07 33.48 -0.73
N PRO A 286 -6.07 32.55 -0.63
CA PRO A 286 -6.35 31.11 -0.67
C PRO A 286 -6.67 30.42 0.67
N LEU A 287 -6.65 31.13 1.80
CA LEU A 287 -6.70 30.52 3.14
C LEU A 287 -7.87 30.99 4.04
N LYS A 288 -8.87 31.66 3.49
CA LYS A 288 -10.14 31.91 4.21
C LYS A 288 -11.20 30.92 3.73
N PRO A 289 -11.64 29.94 4.55
CA PRO A 289 -12.76 29.09 4.21
C PRO A 289 -13.97 29.94 3.86
N LYS A 290 -14.50 29.77 2.64
CA LYS A 290 -15.78 30.35 2.25
C LYS A 290 -16.87 29.46 2.81
N HIS A 291 -17.82 30.05 3.54
CA HIS A 291 -19.00 29.36 4.05
C HIS A 291 -19.68 28.52 2.96
N PRO A 292 -20.33 27.39 3.31
CA PRO A 292 -21.19 26.66 2.36
C PRO A 292 -22.19 27.63 1.72
N VAL A 293 -22.46 27.42 0.43
CA VAL A 293 -23.36 28.29 -0.33
C VAL A 293 -24.77 27.80 -0.04
N THR A 294 -25.54 28.60 0.69
CA THR A 294 -26.90 28.24 1.09
C THR A 294 -27.80 28.02 -0.14
N ALA A 295 -28.82 27.16 -0.03
CA ALA A 295 -29.75 26.82 -1.10
C ALA A 295 -30.30 28.05 -1.85
N TYR A 296 -30.66 29.12 -1.12
CA TYR A 296 -31.07 30.39 -1.71
C TYR A 296 -29.97 31.05 -2.58
N PHE A 297 -28.70 30.97 -2.18
CA PHE A 297 -27.59 31.51 -2.96
C PHE A 297 -27.30 30.69 -4.21
N LEU A 298 -27.51 29.36 -4.19
CA LEU A 298 -27.44 28.50 -5.37
C LEU A 298 -28.54 28.90 -6.38
N PHE A 299 -29.82 28.79 -5.98
CA PHE A 299 -30.97 29.22 -6.78
C PHE A 299 -30.81 30.65 -7.31
N SER A 300 -30.46 31.60 -6.43
CA SER A 300 -30.36 32.99 -6.84
C SER A 300 -29.16 33.27 -7.74
N SER A 301 -28.11 32.43 -7.75
CA SER A 301 -27.02 32.57 -8.72
C SER A 301 -27.47 32.19 -10.13
N GLU A 302 -28.23 31.09 -10.26
CA GLU A 302 -28.79 30.61 -11.52
C GLU A 302 -29.87 31.56 -12.05
N ARG A 303 -30.85 31.93 -11.21
CA ARG A 303 -31.89 32.89 -11.59
C ARG A 303 -31.36 34.28 -11.90
N ARG A 304 -30.32 34.76 -11.21
CA ARG A 304 -29.63 36.00 -11.63
C ARG A 304 -29.01 35.85 -13.00
N ALA A 305 -28.35 34.73 -13.30
CA ALA A 305 -27.73 34.51 -14.62
C ALA A 305 -28.78 34.55 -15.75
N ALA A 306 -29.93 33.91 -15.57
CA ALA A 306 -31.04 33.95 -16.52
C ALA A 306 -31.63 35.37 -16.67
N LEU A 307 -31.96 36.04 -15.56
CA LEU A 307 -32.61 37.36 -15.61
C LEU A 307 -31.66 38.50 -16.05
N LEU A 308 -30.35 38.37 -15.86
CA LEU A 308 -29.37 39.30 -16.45
C LEU A 308 -29.24 39.11 -17.97
N ALA A 309 -29.44 37.90 -18.50
CA ALA A 309 -29.45 37.66 -19.94
C ALA A 309 -30.64 38.36 -20.64
N ASP A 310 -31.75 38.53 -19.94
CA ASP A 310 -32.92 39.31 -20.39
C ASP A 310 -32.71 40.84 -20.33
N ASN A 311 -31.50 41.33 -20.01
CA ASN A 311 -31.16 42.76 -19.83
C ASN A 311 -31.93 43.47 -18.70
N LYS A 312 -32.40 42.74 -17.68
CA LYS A 312 -33.08 43.32 -16.50
C LYS A 312 -32.08 43.96 -15.54
N ASN A 313 -32.47 45.05 -14.87
CA ASN A 313 -31.58 45.79 -13.96
C ASN A 313 -31.24 44.95 -12.71
N VAL A 314 -29.98 44.95 -12.27
CA VAL A 314 -29.48 44.12 -11.15
C VAL A 314 -30.31 44.26 -9.87
N LEU A 315 -30.84 45.45 -9.58
CA LEU A 315 -31.71 45.71 -8.43
C LEU A 315 -33.12 45.12 -8.58
N GLU A 316 -33.66 45.08 -9.81
CA GLU A 316 -34.94 44.45 -10.11
C GLU A 316 -34.80 42.93 -10.06
N VAL A 317 -33.72 42.39 -10.65
CA VAL A 317 -33.39 40.97 -10.57
C VAL A 317 -33.28 40.50 -9.12
N ALA A 318 -32.61 41.27 -8.26
CA ALA A 318 -32.49 40.92 -6.84
C ALA A 318 -33.86 40.86 -6.12
N LYS A 319 -34.83 41.71 -6.49
CA LYS A 319 -36.20 41.67 -5.97
C LYS A 319 -36.96 40.46 -6.51
N ILE A 320 -36.98 40.28 -7.83
CA ILE A 320 -37.66 39.17 -8.52
C ILE A 320 -37.19 37.84 -7.96
N THR A 321 -35.88 37.61 -7.86
CA THR A 321 -35.32 36.36 -7.33
C THR A 321 -35.59 36.17 -5.83
N GLY A 322 -35.71 37.24 -5.04
CA GLY A 322 -36.10 37.16 -3.63
C GLY A 322 -37.58 36.80 -3.45
N GLU A 323 -38.46 37.38 -4.27
CA GLU A 323 -39.90 37.11 -4.28
C GLU A 323 -40.20 35.72 -4.84
N GLU A 324 -39.51 35.29 -5.90
CA GLU A 324 -39.61 33.95 -6.48
C GLU A 324 -39.19 32.88 -5.46
N TRP A 325 -38.04 33.03 -4.77
CA TRP A 325 -37.64 32.11 -3.71
C TRP A 325 -38.64 32.06 -2.55
N LYS A 326 -39.21 33.21 -2.17
CA LYS A 326 -40.23 33.26 -1.11
C LYS A 326 -41.49 32.46 -1.50
N ASN A 327 -41.88 32.53 -2.77
CA ASN A 327 -43.09 31.90 -3.30
C ASN A 327 -42.89 30.46 -3.81
N MET A 328 -41.65 29.97 -3.99
CA MET A 328 -41.42 28.57 -4.36
C MET A 328 -41.87 27.59 -3.27
N THR A 329 -42.42 26.44 -3.68
CA THR A 329 -42.81 25.36 -2.76
C THR A 329 -41.59 24.64 -2.19
N GLU A 330 -41.80 23.88 -1.10
CA GLU A 330 -40.76 23.06 -0.47
C GLU A 330 -40.18 22.01 -1.45
N GLU A 331 -41.02 21.45 -2.33
CA GLU A 331 -40.60 20.56 -3.43
C GLU A 331 -39.70 21.24 -4.47
N GLN A 332 -39.87 22.55 -4.72
CA GLN A 332 -39.01 23.33 -5.62
C GLN A 332 -37.71 23.81 -4.95
N LYS A 333 -37.69 23.87 -3.61
CA LYS A 333 -36.50 24.22 -2.80
C LYS A 333 -35.62 23.01 -2.53
N ARG A 334 -36.22 21.82 -2.37
CA ARG A 334 -35.55 20.55 -2.06
C ARG A 334 -34.30 20.26 -2.91
N PRO A 335 -34.29 20.45 -4.26
CA PRO A 335 -33.07 20.20 -5.04
C PRO A 335 -31.89 21.10 -4.63
N TYR A 336 -32.16 22.37 -4.31
CA TYR A 336 -31.12 23.31 -3.88
C TYR A 336 -30.66 23.08 -2.44
N GLU A 337 -31.51 22.49 -1.59
CA GLU A 337 -31.17 22.07 -0.22
C GLU A 337 -30.36 20.76 -0.21
N GLU A 338 -30.68 19.82 -1.11
CA GLU A 338 -29.88 18.62 -1.39
C GLU A 338 -28.50 19.00 -1.96
N ASP A 339 -28.43 19.94 -2.91
CA ASP A 339 -27.17 20.47 -3.45
C ASP A 339 -26.34 21.21 -2.39
N GLU A 340 -26.97 22.00 -1.49
CA GLU A 340 -26.28 22.61 -0.34
C GLU A 340 -25.66 21.53 0.57
N GLY A 341 -26.41 20.48 0.89
CA GLY A 341 -25.93 19.34 1.66
C GLY A 341 -24.74 18.64 0.99
N ALA A 342 -24.86 18.33 -0.30
CA ALA A 342 -23.79 17.72 -1.10
C ALA A 342 -22.53 18.61 -1.20
N LEU A 343 -22.70 19.93 -1.27
CA LEU A 343 -21.60 20.90 -1.27
C LEU A 343 -20.93 21.05 0.11
N SER A 344 -21.66 20.88 1.22
CA SER A 344 -21.05 20.82 2.56
C SER A 344 -20.25 19.55 2.75
N LEU A 345 -20.85 18.39 2.43
CA LEU A 345 -20.19 17.08 2.53
C LEU A 345 -18.89 17.02 1.72
N LYS A 346 -18.89 17.49 0.46
CA LYS A 346 -17.66 17.55 -0.36
C LYS A 346 -16.55 18.41 0.25
N LYS A 347 -16.89 19.53 0.90
CA LYS A 347 -15.91 20.38 1.60
C LYS A 347 -15.36 19.72 2.86
N GLU A 348 -16.20 19.01 3.60
CA GLU A 348 -15.82 18.26 4.80
C GLU A 348 -14.90 17.09 4.43
N GLU A 349 -15.21 16.37 3.34
CA GLU A 349 -14.35 15.33 2.74
C GLU A 349 -13.01 15.88 2.24
N GLU A 350 -12.99 17.04 1.56
CA GLU A 350 -11.76 17.69 1.09
C GLU A 350 -10.83 18.06 2.26
N GLU A 351 -11.36 18.71 3.31
CA GLU A 351 -10.57 19.06 4.49
C GLU A 351 -10.12 17.82 5.28
N LEU A 352 -10.93 16.76 5.35
CA LEU A 352 -10.53 15.48 5.95
C LEU A 352 -9.39 14.81 5.16
N MET A 353 -9.49 14.75 3.83
CA MET A 353 -8.44 14.21 2.96
C MET A 353 -7.14 15.01 3.08
N LYS A 354 -7.25 16.34 3.17
CA LYS A 354 -6.13 17.27 3.38
C LYS A 354 -5.46 17.06 4.75
N LEU A 355 -6.23 16.79 5.81
CA LEU A 355 -5.74 16.41 7.13
C LEU A 355 -4.98 15.07 7.07
N GLN A 356 -5.58 14.02 6.48
CA GLN A 356 -4.96 12.70 6.29
C GLN A 356 -3.64 12.80 5.50
N LYS A 357 -3.63 13.59 4.42
CA LYS A 357 -2.43 13.88 3.61
C LYS A 357 -1.35 14.57 4.45
N GLN A 358 -1.72 15.52 5.31
CA GLN A 358 -0.78 16.19 6.21
C GLN A 358 -0.20 15.22 7.26
N GLU A 359 -1.01 14.33 7.82
CA GLU A 359 -0.57 13.29 8.75
C GLU A 359 0.37 12.27 8.08
N ALA A 360 0.01 11.75 6.91
CA ALA A 360 0.83 10.85 6.12
C ALA A 360 2.22 11.45 5.81
N LEU A 361 2.27 12.74 5.42
CA LEU A 361 3.52 13.47 5.21
C LEU A 361 4.34 13.64 6.49
N GLN A 362 3.72 13.80 7.66
CA GLN A 362 4.43 13.81 8.94
C GLN A 362 4.99 12.44 9.30
N LEU A 363 4.25 11.35 9.05
CA LEU A 363 4.69 9.98 9.26
C LEU A 363 5.88 9.61 8.36
N LEU A 364 5.84 9.99 7.08
CA LEU A 364 6.98 9.81 6.16
C LEU A 364 8.23 10.57 6.66
N LYS A 365 8.10 11.85 7.00
CA LYS A 365 9.21 12.66 7.55
C LYS A 365 9.75 12.10 8.87
N LYS A 366 8.93 11.43 9.69
CA LYS A 366 9.39 10.71 10.89
C LYS A 366 10.21 9.46 10.52
N LYS A 367 9.72 8.64 9.57
CA LYS A 367 10.42 7.43 9.07
C LYS A 367 11.78 7.77 8.43
N GLU A 368 11.83 8.79 7.56
CA GLU A 368 13.08 9.25 6.94
C GLU A 368 14.12 9.69 7.98
N LYS A 369 13.68 10.41 9.03
CA LYS A 369 14.56 10.80 10.14
C LYS A 369 15.09 9.60 10.90
N THR A 370 14.25 8.61 11.22
CA THR A 370 14.72 7.39 11.91
C THR A 370 15.69 6.59 11.06
N ASP A 371 15.44 6.45 9.75
CA ASP A 371 16.31 5.72 8.84
C ASP A 371 17.66 6.40 8.65
N ASN A 372 17.69 7.73 8.58
CA ASN A 372 18.93 8.50 8.52
C ASN A 372 19.74 8.38 9.81
N ILE A 373 19.10 8.40 10.98
CA ILE A 373 19.76 8.15 12.28
C ILE A 373 20.34 6.72 12.33
N ILE A 374 19.61 5.71 11.86
CA ILE A 374 20.08 4.32 11.81
C ILE A 374 21.28 4.18 10.85
N LYS A 375 21.19 4.76 9.64
CA LYS A 375 22.28 4.78 8.65
C LYS A 375 23.53 5.47 9.21
N GLN A 376 23.37 6.61 9.87
CA GLN A 376 24.48 7.33 10.51
C GLN A 376 25.11 6.52 11.64
N LYS A 377 24.32 5.98 12.58
CA LYS A 377 24.81 5.14 13.68
C LYS A 377 25.53 3.88 13.20
N ASN A 378 25.10 3.31 12.08
CA ASN A 378 25.78 2.18 11.44
C ASN A 378 27.09 2.60 10.71
N LYS A 379 27.14 3.80 10.12
CA LYS A 379 28.36 4.39 9.54
C LYS A 379 29.40 4.67 10.63
N GLU A 380 28.99 5.29 11.74
CA GLU A 380 29.82 5.56 12.92
C GLU A 380 30.34 4.26 13.54
N LYS A 381 29.50 3.22 13.72
CA LYS A 381 29.96 1.89 14.16
C LYS A 381 31.01 1.29 13.22
N ARG A 382 30.85 1.42 11.91
CA ARG A 382 31.85 0.95 10.91
C ARG A 382 33.14 1.77 10.97
N GLN A 383 33.07 3.07 11.21
CA GLN A 383 34.25 3.93 11.38
C GLN A 383 34.96 3.63 12.70
N LYS A 384 34.25 3.51 13.82
CA LYS A 384 34.83 3.14 15.12
C LYS A 384 35.47 1.75 15.09
N LYS A 385 34.93 0.79 14.34
CA LYS A 385 35.56 -0.53 14.10
C LYS A 385 36.80 -0.47 13.19
N LYS A 386 36.96 0.58 12.38
CA LYS A 386 38.18 0.86 11.60
C LYS A 386 39.23 1.68 12.37
N GLN A 387 38.79 2.47 13.34
CA GLN A 387 39.63 3.31 14.22
C GLN A 387 40.03 2.61 15.52
N GLN A 388 39.39 1.49 15.88
CA GLN A 388 39.98 0.54 16.80
C GLN A 388 41.33 0.12 16.22
N GLU A 389 42.38 0.50 16.93
CA GLU A 389 43.76 0.21 16.56
C GLU A 389 43.92 -1.31 16.50
N ILE A 390 43.93 -1.83 15.28
CA ILE A 390 44.29 -3.21 15.03
C ILE A 390 45.79 -3.23 15.28
N ASP A 391 46.19 -3.78 16.43
CA ASP A 391 47.59 -3.96 16.82
C ASP A 391 48.44 -4.28 15.58
N PRO A 392 49.42 -3.43 15.22
CA PRO A 392 50.24 -3.61 14.03
C PRO A 392 50.93 -4.97 13.95
N ASN A 393 51.22 -5.58 15.10
CA ASN A 393 51.87 -6.88 15.23
C ASN A 393 50.89 -8.07 15.15
N ARG A 394 49.57 -7.81 15.20
CA ARG A 394 48.57 -8.88 15.07
C ARG A 394 48.62 -9.48 13.66
N PRO A 395 48.82 -10.81 13.52
CA PRO A 395 48.81 -11.46 12.23
C PRO A 395 47.52 -11.16 11.44
N LYS A 396 47.67 -10.96 10.13
CA LYS A 396 46.55 -10.72 9.21
C LYS A 396 46.11 -12.04 8.60
N LYS A 397 44.79 -12.25 8.52
CA LYS A 397 44.23 -13.45 7.87
C LYS A 397 44.73 -13.54 6.42
N PRO A 398 45.17 -14.72 5.96
CA PRO A 398 45.70 -14.91 4.61
C PRO A 398 44.57 -14.86 3.58
N ALA A 399 44.95 -14.78 2.30
CA ALA A 399 44.01 -14.83 1.20
C ALA A 399 43.40 -16.24 1.05
N SER A 400 42.09 -16.29 0.80
CA SER A 400 41.38 -17.51 0.37
C SER A 400 41.89 -17.99 -1.00
N SER A 401 41.67 -19.25 -1.35
CA SER A 401 42.10 -19.88 -2.62
C SER A 401 41.67 -19.08 -3.85
N PHE A 402 40.41 -18.65 -3.90
CA PHE A 402 39.91 -17.76 -4.96
C PHE A 402 40.65 -16.41 -5.01
N LEU A 403 41.06 -15.83 -3.86
CA LEU A 403 41.82 -14.58 -3.83
C LEU A 403 43.28 -14.77 -4.26
N LEU A 404 43.88 -15.93 -3.96
CA LEU A 404 45.22 -16.29 -4.44
C LEU A 404 45.20 -16.44 -5.97
N PHE A 405 44.29 -17.26 -6.50
CA PHE A 405 44.05 -17.37 -7.93
C PHE A 405 43.72 -16.01 -8.57
N SER A 406 42.84 -15.23 -7.95
CA SER A 406 42.44 -13.91 -8.46
C SER A 406 43.62 -12.95 -8.59
N LYS A 407 44.68 -13.06 -7.78
CA LYS A 407 45.89 -12.25 -7.96
C LYS A 407 46.63 -12.64 -9.24
N GLU A 408 46.86 -13.93 -9.45
CA GLU A 408 47.61 -14.43 -10.61
C GLU A 408 46.81 -14.25 -11.91
N ALA A 409 45.53 -14.65 -11.91
CA ALA A 409 44.63 -14.43 -13.03
C ALA A 409 44.45 -12.94 -13.36
N ARG A 410 44.49 -12.03 -12.37
CA ARG A 410 44.48 -10.58 -12.63
C ARG A 410 45.75 -10.10 -13.31
N LYS A 411 46.91 -10.60 -12.90
CA LYS A 411 48.20 -10.27 -13.53
C LYS A 411 48.19 -10.69 -15.00
N ILE A 412 47.86 -11.96 -15.27
CA ILE A 412 47.73 -12.52 -16.62
C ILE A 412 46.72 -11.71 -17.45
N LEU A 413 45.51 -11.45 -16.94
CA LEU A 413 44.48 -10.70 -17.68
C LEU A 413 44.82 -9.22 -17.90
N LEU A 414 45.68 -8.63 -17.07
CA LEU A 414 46.15 -7.25 -17.24
C LEU A 414 47.28 -7.17 -18.29
N GLU A 415 48.13 -8.20 -18.37
CA GLU A 415 49.16 -8.38 -19.40
C GLU A 415 48.53 -8.75 -20.76
N GLU A 416 47.54 -9.66 -20.78
CA GLU A 416 46.76 -10.03 -21.99
C GLU A 416 45.94 -8.84 -22.55
N ARG A 417 45.46 -7.93 -21.69
CA ARG A 417 44.51 -6.86 -22.06
C ARG A 417 44.80 -5.52 -21.36
N PRO A 418 45.94 -4.88 -21.65
CA PRO A 418 46.28 -3.57 -21.08
C PRO A 418 45.19 -2.54 -21.36
N GLY A 419 44.85 -1.73 -20.35
CA GLY A 419 43.78 -0.72 -20.43
C GLY A 419 42.36 -1.22 -20.12
N THR A 420 42.15 -2.52 -19.86
CA THR A 420 40.82 -3.04 -19.50
C THR A 420 40.38 -2.59 -18.10
N ASN A 421 39.11 -2.22 -17.94
CA ASN A 421 38.54 -1.84 -16.64
C ASN A 421 38.62 -3.00 -15.62
N ASN A 422 39.06 -2.70 -14.41
CA ASN A 422 39.09 -3.62 -13.26
C ASN A 422 37.77 -4.39 -13.03
N SER A 423 36.61 -3.78 -13.32
CA SER A 423 35.31 -4.47 -13.25
C SER A 423 35.24 -5.65 -14.22
N THR A 424 35.63 -5.44 -15.48
CA THR A 424 35.69 -6.46 -16.52
C THR A 424 36.74 -7.52 -16.21
N ILE A 425 37.92 -7.12 -15.71
CA ILE A 425 38.96 -8.08 -15.29
C ILE A 425 38.44 -8.98 -14.15
N ASN A 426 37.76 -8.41 -13.14
CA ASN A 426 37.17 -9.20 -12.04
C ASN A 426 36.07 -10.17 -12.52
N ALA A 427 35.28 -9.78 -13.53
CA ALA A 427 34.31 -10.68 -14.17
C ALA A 427 35.03 -11.84 -14.90
N LEU A 428 36.06 -11.55 -15.69
CA LEU A 428 36.88 -12.56 -16.39
C LEU A 428 37.59 -13.52 -15.44
N ILE A 429 38.11 -13.04 -14.30
CA ILE A 429 38.65 -13.90 -13.23
C ILE A 429 37.57 -14.83 -12.66
N SER A 430 36.35 -14.31 -12.48
CA SER A 430 35.24 -15.10 -11.94
C SER A 430 34.74 -16.17 -12.92
N VAL A 431 34.96 -15.97 -14.23
CA VAL A 431 34.74 -16.96 -15.28
C VAL A 431 35.88 -17.99 -15.29
N LYS A 432 37.15 -17.56 -15.43
CA LYS A 432 38.32 -18.47 -15.39
C LYS A 432 38.30 -19.35 -14.12
N TRP A 433 37.92 -18.85 -12.94
CA TRP A 433 37.79 -19.67 -11.72
C TRP A 433 36.68 -20.74 -11.77
N LYS A 434 35.59 -20.50 -12.51
CA LYS A 434 34.55 -21.53 -12.70
C LYS A 434 35.06 -22.63 -13.63
N GLU A 435 35.75 -22.24 -14.69
CA GLU A 435 36.30 -23.09 -15.75
C GLU A 435 37.47 -23.97 -15.30
N LEU A 436 38.28 -23.55 -14.31
CA LEU A 436 39.32 -24.39 -13.70
C LEU A 436 38.81 -25.77 -13.30
N GLY A 437 39.62 -26.81 -13.50
CA GLY A 437 39.33 -28.16 -13.00
C GLY A 437 39.29 -28.24 -11.48
N GLU A 438 38.70 -29.31 -10.93
CA GLU A 438 38.72 -29.52 -9.46
C GLU A 438 40.15 -29.75 -8.95
N GLU A 439 41.01 -30.39 -9.75
CA GLU A 439 42.44 -30.60 -9.45
C GLU A 439 43.20 -29.26 -9.35
N GLU A 440 43.03 -28.36 -10.32
CA GLU A 440 43.65 -27.03 -10.29
C GLU A 440 43.10 -26.18 -9.12
N LYS A 441 41.79 -26.28 -8.83
CA LYS A 441 41.19 -25.67 -7.63
C LYS A 441 41.77 -26.28 -6.35
N GLN A 442 42.07 -27.57 -6.33
CA GLN A 442 42.68 -28.27 -5.19
C GLN A 442 44.07 -27.71 -4.88
N ASP A 443 44.90 -27.40 -5.88
CA ASP A 443 46.19 -26.71 -5.68
C ASP A 443 46.03 -25.34 -5.02
N TRP A 444 45.06 -24.53 -5.48
CA TRP A 444 44.77 -23.23 -4.87
C TRP A 444 44.17 -23.37 -3.46
N ASN A 445 43.39 -24.42 -3.20
CA ASN A 445 42.87 -24.76 -1.88
C ASN A 445 43.99 -25.22 -0.93
N ALA A 446 44.96 -26.02 -1.40
CA ALA A 446 46.13 -26.44 -0.64
C ALA A 446 47.01 -25.24 -0.26
N LYS A 447 47.34 -24.37 -1.22
CA LYS A 447 48.09 -23.11 -0.98
C LYS A 447 47.37 -22.20 0.03
N ALA A 448 46.04 -22.13 -0.02
CA ALA A 448 45.25 -21.38 0.96
C ALA A 448 45.21 -22.03 2.35
N ALA A 449 45.16 -23.37 2.41
CA ALA A 449 45.21 -24.12 3.66
C ALA A 449 46.58 -23.96 4.35
N GLU A 450 47.68 -24.11 3.62
CA GLU A 450 49.04 -23.89 4.13
C GLU A 450 49.20 -22.46 4.70
N ALA A 451 48.76 -21.44 3.95
CA ALA A 451 48.78 -20.06 4.43
C ALA A 451 47.91 -19.86 5.68
N MET A 452 46.78 -20.57 5.80
CA MET A 452 45.93 -20.57 6.99
C MET A 452 46.59 -21.27 8.19
N GLU A 453 47.35 -22.34 8.00
CA GLU A 453 48.14 -22.97 9.07
C GLU A 453 49.31 -22.09 9.52
N ALA A 454 50.01 -21.44 8.60
CA ALA A 454 51.04 -20.45 8.93
C ALA A 454 50.45 -19.28 9.75
N TYR A 455 49.27 -18.80 9.35
CA TYR A 455 48.54 -17.77 10.11
C TYR A 455 48.10 -18.25 11.50
N LYS A 456 47.63 -19.49 11.65
CA LYS A 456 47.29 -20.05 12.97
C LYS A 456 48.50 -20.09 13.89
N LYS A 457 49.64 -20.60 13.41
CA LYS A 457 50.91 -20.63 14.17
C LYS A 457 51.33 -19.22 14.60
N ALA A 458 51.34 -18.26 13.67
CA ALA A 458 51.66 -16.87 13.97
C ALA A 458 50.66 -16.24 14.97
N LEU A 459 49.36 -16.59 14.89
CA LEU A 459 48.35 -16.11 15.82
C LEU A 459 48.50 -16.73 17.23
N GLU A 460 48.89 -18.00 17.31
CA GLU A 460 49.21 -18.66 18.59
C GLU A 460 50.47 -18.05 19.23
N GLU A 461 51.49 -17.76 18.45
CA GLU A 461 52.71 -17.08 18.90
C GLU A 461 52.42 -15.64 19.36
N TYR A 462 51.66 -14.87 18.57
CA TYR A 462 51.17 -13.55 18.97
C TYR A 462 50.31 -13.59 20.25
N ASN A 463 49.41 -14.57 20.38
CA ASN A 463 48.60 -14.71 21.59
C ASN A 463 49.48 -15.06 22.81
N LYS A 464 50.56 -15.84 22.64
CA LYS A 464 51.55 -16.10 23.70
C LYS A 464 52.33 -14.83 24.07
N SER A 465 52.76 -14.04 23.08
CA SER A 465 53.48 -12.77 23.33
C SER A 465 52.61 -11.66 23.92
N VAL A 466 51.29 -11.74 23.78
CA VAL A 466 50.33 -10.82 24.43
C VAL A 466 49.91 -11.30 25.82
N ALA A 467 50.14 -12.58 26.15
CA ALA A 467 49.85 -13.19 27.45
C ALA A 467 51.07 -13.35 28.37
N SER A 468 52.27 -13.00 27.85
CA SER A 468 53.54 -12.92 28.59
C SER A 468 53.83 -11.47 28.96
#